data_AF-A0A964BF22-F1
#
_entry.id   AF-A0A964BF22-F1
#
_cell.length_a   1.000
_cell.length_b   1.000
_cell.length_c   1.000
_cell.angle_alpha   90.00
_cell.angle_beta   90.00
_cell.angle_gamma   90.00
#
_symmetry.space_group_name_H-M   'P 1'
#
loop_
_entity.id
_entity.type
_entity.pdbx_description
1 polymer ?
#
loop_
_entity_poly.entity_id
_entity_poly.type
_entity_poly.pdbx_seq_one_letter_code
_entity_poly.pdbx_strand_id
1 'polypeptide(L)' 'MPITDEDVERRFKLGDRVTKTKGSSWTGRVVGFYSTTLTPIGYAVESENEPGSVQIYPEAALDAAGGRG' A
#
# COMPACT_ATOMS: atom_id res chain seq x y z
N MET A 1 14.03 7.46 -19.07
CA MET A 1 13.91 6.00 -18.93
C MET A 1 12.64 5.73 -18.14
N PRO A 2 11.63 5.02 -18.66
CA PRO A 2 10.56 4.55 -17.80
C PRO A 2 11.14 3.50 -16.86
N ILE A 3 10.91 3.67 -15.56
CA ILE A 3 11.17 2.61 -14.59
C ILE A 3 10.17 1.50 -14.91
N THR A 4 10.65 0.28 -15.17
CA THR A 4 9.77 -0.86 -15.41
C THR A 4 9.29 -1.43 -14.08
N ASP A 5 8.19 -2.18 -14.09
CA ASP A 5 7.63 -2.82 -12.89
C ASP A 5 8.64 -3.77 -12.21
N GLU A 6 9.61 -4.27 -12.97
CA GLU A 6 10.67 -5.18 -12.52
C GLU A 6 11.79 -4.47 -11.74
N ASP A 7 11.95 -3.16 -11.93
CA ASP A 7 13.04 -2.37 -11.32
C ASP A 7 12.63 -1.74 -9.97
N VAL A 8 11.35 -1.82 -9.60
CA VAL A 8 10.83 -1.19 -8.37
C VAL A 8 10.84 -2.19 -7.22
N GLU A 9 11.80 -2.06 -6.32
CA GLU A 9 11.78 -2.78 -5.05
C GLU A 9 10.68 -2.21 -4.14
N ARG A 10 9.61 -2.99 -3.96
CA ARG A 10 8.44 -2.63 -3.15
C ARG A 10 8.56 -3.20 -1.74
N ARG A 11 8.32 -2.37 -0.73
CA ARG A 11 8.29 -2.80 0.67
C ARG A 11 7.18 -3.81 0.99
N PHE A 12 6.04 -3.72 0.29
CA PHE A 12 4.88 -4.59 0.51
C PHE A 12 4.46 -5.32 -0.76
N LYS A 13 3.85 -6.50 -0.59
CA LYS A 13 3.34 -7.36 -1.66
C LYS A 13 1.82 -7.44 -1.60
N LEU A 14 1.19 -7.95 -2.66
CA LEU A 14 -0.24 -8.24 -2.66
C LEU A 14 -0.60 -9.15 -1.48
N GLY A 15 -1.67 -8.81 -0.77
CA GLY A 15 -2.15 -9.53 0.42
C GLY A 15 -1.51 -9.10 1.74
N ASP A 16 -0.39 -8.36 1.71
CA ASP A 16 0.26 -7.87 2.93
C ASP A 16 -0.69 -6.95 3.70
N ARG A 17 -0.68 -7.13 5.02
CA ARG A 17 -1.49 -6.33 5.93
C ARG A 17 -0.74 -5.05 6.29
N VAL A 18 -1.32 -3.91 5.96
CA VAL A 18 -0.71 -2.59 6.15
C VAL A 18 -1.65 -1.66 6.91
N THR A 19 -1.08 -0.70 7.62
CA THR A 19 -1.82 0.35 8.29
C THR A 19 -1.21 1.70 8.00
N LYS A 20 -2.06 2.71 7.86
CA LYS A 20 -1.64 4.08 7.65
C LYS A 20 -1.08 4.66 8.95
N THR A 21 0.10 5.25 8.88
CA THR A 21 0.86 5.70 10.05
C THR A 21 0.46 7.08 10.56
N LYS A 22 -0.20 7.89 9.72
CA LYS A 22 -0.53 9.29 10.02
C LYS A 22 -1.94 9.68 9.56
N GLY A 23 -2.62 10.49 10.36
CA GLY A 23 -3.95 11.01 10.06
C GLY A 23 -5.04 9.97 10.28
N SER A 24 -6.04 9.94 9.40
CA SER A 24 -7.17 9.01 9.48
C SER A 24 -6.71 7.55 9.50
N SER A 25 -7.33 6.73 10.36
CA SER A 25 -7.03 5.31 10.46
C SER A 25 -7.48 4.58 9.18
N TRP A 26 -6.55 3.89 8.52
CA TRP A 26 -6.84 2.97 7.43
C TRP A 26 -5.97 1.73 7.59
N THR A 27 -6.59 0.58 7.80
CA THR A 27 -5.92 -0.72 7.94
C THR A 27 -6.57 -1.70 7.00
N GLY A 28 -5.75 -2.46 6.29
CA GLY A 28 -6.21 -3.23 5.16
C GLY A 28 -5.16 -4.13 4.55
N ARG A 29 -5.52 -4.72 3.42
CA ARG A 29 -4.62 -5.54 2.61
C ARG A 29 -4.26 -4.85 1.32
N VAL A 30 -3.01 -5.01 0.89
CA VAL A 30 -2.56 -4.53 -0.41
C VAL A 30 -3.25 -5.33 -1.53
N VAL A 31 -3.97 -4.63 -2.41
CA VAL A 31 -4.72 -5.22 -3.54
C VAL A 31 -4.26 -4.70 -4.90
N GLY A 32 -3.31 -3.78 -4.93
CA GLY A 32 -2.74 -3.26 -6.17
C GLY A 32 -1.60 -2.28 -5.93
N PHE A 33 -0.98 -1.86 -7.03
CA PHE A 33 0.14 -0.92 -7.02
C PHE A 33 -0.12 0.23 -7.99
N TYR A 34 0.47 1.38 -7.73
CA TYR A 34 0.48 2.51 -8.65
C TYR A 34 1.82 3.24 -8.59
N SER A 35 2.12 3.99 -9.66
CA SER A 35 3.31 4.83 -9.73
C SER A 35 2.98 6.12 -10.47
N THR A 36 3.47 7.24 -9.96
CA THR A 36 3.41 8.57 -10.58
C THR A 36 4.72 9.31 -10.33
N THR A 37 4.95 10.43 -11.02
CA THR A 37 6.13 11.28 -10.77
C THR A 37 6.22 11.76 -9.31
N LEU A 38 5.08 12.03 -8.65
CA LEU A 38 5.05 12.47 -7.25
C LEU A 38 5.14 11.31 -6.26
N THR A 39 4.60 10.14 -6.63
CA THR A 39 4.60 8.94 -5.81
C THR A 39 5.17 7.78 -6.61
N PRO A 40 6.50 7.62 -6.62
CA PRO A 40 7.16 6.58 -7.39
C PRO A 40 6.73 5.17 -6.99
N ILE A 41 6.40 4.97 -5.70
CA ILE A 41 5.90 3.70 -5.15
C ILE A 41 4.64 3.97 -4.33
N GLY A 42 3.51 3.40 -4.78
CA GLY A 42 2.23 3.51 -4.11
C GLY A 42 1.43 2.21 -4.14
N TYR A 43 0.54 2.09 -3.16
CA TYR A 43 -0.25 0.89 -2.90
C TYR A 43 -1.73 1.20 -2.87
N ALA A 44 -2.53 0.33 -3.47
CA ALA A 44 -3.97 0.27 -3.26
C ALA A 44 -4.25 -0.68 -2.09
N VAL A 45 -4.98 -0.20 -1.08
CA VAL A 45 -5.25 -0.91 0.16
C VAL A 45 -6.76 -1.03 0.34
N GLU A 46 -7.27 -2.26 0.31
CA GLU A 46 -8.66 -2.57 0.63
C GLU A 46 -8.84 -2.60 2.16
N SER A 47 -9.84 -1.87 2.66
CA SER A 47 -10.15 -1.79 4.09
C SER A 47 -10.56 -3.14 4.67
N GLU A 48 -10.05 -3.46 5.86
CA GLU A 48 -10.53 -4.60 6.66
C GLU A 48 -11.90 -4.34 7.31
N ASN A 49 -12.25 -3.07 7.55
CA ASN A 49 -13.48 -2.69 8.23
C ASN A 49 -14.64 -2.44 7.24
N GLU A 50 -14.31 -2.14 5.98
CA GLU A 50 -15.26 -1.77 4.93
C GLU A 50 -14.92 -2.55 3.64
N PRO A 51 -15.26 -3.85 3.56
CA PRO A 51 -14.92 -4.69 2.41
C PRO A 51 -15.38 -4.09 1.08
N GLY A 52 -14.55 -4.19 0.04
CA GLY A 52 -14.75 -3.55 -1.25
C GLY A 52 -14.31 -2.08 -1.33
N SER A 53 -14.06 -1.42 -0.18
CA SER A 53 -13.56 -0.03 -0.18
C SER A 53 -12.05 -0.01 -0.29
N VAL A 54 -11.55 0.60 -1.36
CA VAL A 54 -10.11 0.71 -1.66
C VAL A 54 -9.68 2.17 -1.61
N GLN A 55 -8.57 2.43 -0.94
CA GLN A 55 -7.88 3.73 -0.98
C GLN A 55 -6.42 3.54 -1.38
N ILE A 56 -5.82 4.59 -1.95
CA ILE A 56 -4.45 4.59 -2.42
C ILE A 56 -3.55 5.44 -1.54
N TYR A 57 -2.35 4.93 -1.25
CA TYR A 57 -1.37 5.62 -0.40
C TYR A 57 0.05 5.45 -0.93
N PRO A 58 0.91 6.49 -0.76
CA PRO A 58 2.34 6.33 -1.00
C PRO A 58 2.94 5.34 0.00
N GLU A 59 4.01 4.65 -0.39
CA GLU A 59 4.72 3.70 0.47
C GLU A 59 5.05 4.27 1.86
N ALA A 60 5.53 5.52 1.90
CA ALA A 60 5.93 6.20 3.13
C ALA A 60 4.78 6.49 4.11
N ALA A 61 3.52 6.35 3.68
CA ALA A 61 2.35 6.51 4.54
C ALA A 61 1.92 5.19 5.21
N LEU A 62 2.52 4.06 4.85
CA LEU A 62 2.13 2.73 5.30
C LEU A 62 3.23 2.06 6.13
N ASP A 63 2.82 1.33 7.16
CA ASP A 63 3.65 0.37 7.87
C ASP A 63 2.98 -1.00 7.89
N ALA A 64 3.79 -2.04 8.11
CA ALA A 64 3.29 -3.39 8.34
C ALA A 64 2.37 -3.37 9.57
N ALA A 65 1.11 -3.71 9.38
CA ALA A 65 0.16 -3.88 10.46
C ALA A 65 0.45 -5.25 11.09
N GLY A 66 1.33 -5.27 12.08
CA GLY A 66 1.88 -6.49 12.69
C GLY A 66 0.92 -7.68 12.67
N GLY A 67 1.26 -8.68 11.86
CA GLY A 67 0.68 -10.01 11.96
C GLY A 67 1.55 -10.81 12.92
N ARG A 68 0.99 -11.23 14.06
CA ARG A 68 1.48 -12.46 14.68
C ARG A 68 1.41 -13.56 13.61
N GLY A 69 2.47 -14.34 13.50
CA GLY A 69 2.50 -15.54 12.68
C GLY A 69 1.42 -16.54 13.05
#